data_AF-A0A5Y7Q660-F1
#
_entry.id   AF-A0A5Y7Q660-F1
#
_cell.length_a   1.000
_cell.length_b   1.000
_cell.length_c   1.000
_cell.angle_alpha   90.00
_cell.angle_beta   90.00
_cell.angle_gamma   90.00
#
_symmetry.space_group_name_H-M   'P 1'
#
loop_
_entity.id
_entity.type
_entity.pdbx_description
1 polymer ?
#
loop_
_entity_poly.entity_id
_entity_poly.type
_entity_poly.pdbx_seq_one_letter_code
_entity_poly.pdbx_strand_id
1 'polypeptide(L)'
;MENKCIESEQIFFAKMNRYSFKLSDKKWQLDKENCVYPHKVVDRMPTKMKLSYLKTLAYYASEYSSFYIQSINNLFYKWFGAMTIDTIDDKAIYQLNVYLGSARNYKLNIVKAFITKWKKLNYPGVEATALRMLEKIKIIPNQTGEAVKRRDPNKGPLTETELNYILNSVRKFYLQKKIQRFLYCYILLLAITGRRPLQLISLKAKDLIKNEKGYFLNVPKVKQRKSFRNEFNMVMIEKFLYDSLSMLIDENQVFVEDKFSVGINNYRGELPIFMDLDKITEIKIIEEFLSDLTTDFFHMKNSVMSKLLKRFPSKFDVRSERTNSYIELNARRF
;
A
#
# COMPACT_ATOMS: atom_id res chain seq x y z
N MET A 1 50.65 -3.28 -2.41
CA MET A 1 49.42 -3.60 -1.65
C MET A 1 48.66 -2.31 -1.45
N GLU A 2 47.79 -1.96 -2.38
CA GLU A 2 46.91 -0.79 -2.22
C GLU A 2 45.75 -1.20 -1.32
N ASN A 3 45.75 -0.66 -0.10
CA ASN A 3 44.59 -0.66 0.78
C ASN A 3 43.49 0.16 0.11
N LYS A 4 42.59 -0.50 -0.64
CA LYS A 4 41.28 0.06 -0.95
C LYS A 4 40.54 0.24 0.37
N CYS A 5 40.59 1.46 0.91
CA CYS A 5 39.59 1.94 1.86
C CYS A 5 38.22 1.67 1.22
N ILE A 6 37.49 0.68 1.75
CA ILE A 6 36.11 0.45 1.39
C ILE A 6 35.34 1.64 1.99
N GLU A 7 35.16 2.71 1.22
CA GLU A 7 34.21 3.75 1.60
C GLU A 7 32.85 3.09 1.81
N SER A 8 32.36 3.13 3.05
CA SER A 8 31.05 2.58 3.38
C SER A 8 29.99 3.36 2.60
N GLU A 9 29.36 2.71 1.63
CA GLU A 9 28.29 3.33 0.84
C GLU A 9 27.18 3.88 1.74
N GLN A 10 26.74 5.10 1.45
CA GLN A 10 25.69 5.80 2.20
C GLN A 10 24.41 4.97 2.27
N ILE A 11 23.86 4.82 3.49
CA ILE A 11 22.57 4.20 3.75
C ILE A 11 21.47 5.27 3.67
N PHE A 12 20.43 4.97 2.91
CA PHE A 12 19.21 5.77 2.81
C PHE A 12 18.08 5.10 3.59
N PHE A 13 17.22 5.90 4.21
CA PHE A 13 16.03 5.42 4.90
C PHE A 13 14.79 5.67 4.05
N ALA A 14 13.89 4.69 3.98
CA ALA A 14 12.59 4.91 3.38
C ALA A 14 11.70 5.75 4.30
N LYS A 15 10.62 6.30 3.75
CA LYS A 15 9.64 7.07 4.53
C LYS A 15 9.01 6.26 5.67
N MET A 16 8.79 4.96 5.45
CA MET A 16 8.34 4.08 6.52
C MET A 16 9.53 3.73 7.40
N ASN A 17 9.40 3.98 8.70
CA ASN A 17 10.40 3.58 9.70
C ASN A 17 10.70 2.08 9.55
N ARG A 18 11.93 1.67 9.93
CA ARG A 18 12.49 0.30 9.83
C ARG A 18 13.09 -0.10 8.48
N TYR A 19 12.74 0.59 7.40
CA TYR A 19 13.22 0.22 6.06
C TYR A 19 14.35 1.14 5.61
N SER A 20 15.45 0.54 5.14
CA SER A 20 16.62 1.21 4.61
C SER A 20 17.19 0.47 3.40
N PHE A 21 18.00 1.16 2.61
CA PHE A 21 18.59 0.63 1.39
C PHE A 21 19.85 1.44 1.02
N LYS A 22 20.73 0.83 0.24
CA LYS A 22 21.86 1.49 -0.44
C LYS A 22 21.52 1.74 -1.90
N LEU A 23 22.20 2.67 -2.56
CA LEU A 23 21.94 2.96 -3.97
C LEU A 23 22.31 1.77 -4.87
N SER A 24 23.36 1.04 -4.50
CA SER A 24 23.81 -0.17 -5.20
C SER A 24 22.89 -1.38 -5.03
N ASP A 25 21.99 -1.36 -4.04
CA ASP A 25 21.10 -2.48 -3.78
C ASP A 25 20.18 -2.74 -4.98
N LYS A 26 20.13 -3.99 -5.44
CA LYS A 26 19.23 -4.40 -6.51
C LYS A 26 17.75 -4.26 -6.12
N LYS A 27 17.44 -4.40 -4.83
CA LYS A 27 16.08 -4.39 -4.28
C LYS A 27 16.00 -3.38 -3.15
N TRP A 28 15.09 -2.42 -3.26
CA TRP A 28 14.76 -1.50 -2.17
C TRP A 28 13.39 -1.88 -1.60
N GLN A 29 13.38 -2.46 -0.39
CA GLN A 29 12.14 -2.66 0.36
C GLN A 29 11.77 -1.34 1.03
N LEU A 30 10.58 -0.81 0.78
CA LEU A 30 10.22 0.56 1.19
C LEU A 30 9.18 0.62 2.31
N ASP A 31 8.35 -0.42 2.43
CA ASP A 31 7.42 -0.64 3.53
C ASP A 31 7.04 -2.13 3.55
N LYS A 32 6.06 -2.55 4.36
CA LYS A 32 5.66 -3.97 4.42
C LYS A 32 5.13 -4.55 3.10
N GLU A 33 4.65 -3.70 2.20
CA GLU A 33 3.89 -4.07 1.00
C GLU A 33 4.73 -3.95 -0.28
N ASN A 34 5.51 -2.88 -0.39
CA ASN A 34 6.06 -2.37 -1.62
C ASN A 34 7.58 -2.48 -1.63
N CYS A 35 8.09 -3.05 -2.71
CA CYS A 35 9.49 -3.02 -3.07
C CYS A 35 9.65 -2.50 -4.50
N VAL A 36 10.83 -1.94 -4.77
CA VAL A 36 11.25 -1.51 -6.11
C VAL A 36 12.60 -2.12 -6.47
N TYR A 37 12.85 -2.20 -7.77
CA TYR A 37 14.09 -2.75 -8.33
C TYR A 37 14.71 -1.72 -9.28
N PRO A 38 15.42 -0.71 -8.75
CA PRO A 38 15.95 0.40 -9.56
C PRO A 38 17.00 -0.05 -10.57
N HIS A 39 17.74 -1.13 -10.28
CA HIS A 39 18.70 -1.74 -11.20
C HIS A 39 18.07 -1.97 -12.59
N LYS A 40 16.84 -2.49 -12.65
CA LYS A 40 16.13 -2.76 -13.91
C LYS A 40 15.91 -1.52 -14.78
N VAL A 41 15.86 -0.35 -14.17
CA VAL A 41 15.76 0.93 -14.90
C VAL A 41 17.15 1.37 -15.34
N VAL A 42 18.12 1.40 -14.43
CA VAL A 42 19.47 1.91 -14.73
C VAL A 42 20.24 1.02 -15.70
N ASP A 43 19.92 -0.27 -15.79
CA ASP A 43 20.47 -1.19 -16.80
C ASP A 43 20.10 -0.77 -18.23
N ARG A 44 19.01 0.01 -18.38
CA ARG A 44 18.50 0.55 -19.66
C ARG A 44 18.82 2.02 -19.85
N MET A 45 19.50 2.65 -18.90
CA MET A 45 19.82 4.08 -18.94
C MET A 45 21.26 4.32 -19.42
N PRO A 46 21.52 5.44 -20.11
CA PRO A 46 22.89 5.89 -20.35
C PRO A 46 23.67 6.08 -19.05
N THR A 47 24.96 5.75 -19.05
CA THR A 47 25.84 5.81 -17.87
C THR A 47 25.78 7.15 -17.15
N LYS A 48 25.74 8.26 -17.89
CA LYS A 48 25.66 9.63 -17.34
C LYS A 48 24.40 9.92 -16.52
N MET A 49 23.34 9.11 -16.65
CA MET A 49 22.05 9.31 -15.97
C MET A 49 21.83 8.37 -14.78
N LYS A 50 22.56 7.24 -14.70
CA LYS A 50 22.28 6.17 -13.75
C LYS A 50 22.31 6.66 -12.30
N LEU A 51 23.41 7.33 -11.91
CA LEU A 51 23.57 7.83 -10.54
C LEU A 51 22.54 8.93 -10.22
N SER A 52 22.27 9.81 -11.18
CA SER A 52 21.28 10.88 -11.04
C SER A 52 19.87 10.34 -10.81
N TYR A 53 19.49 9.28 -11.52
CA TYR A 53 18.22 8.58 -11.34
C TYR A 53 18.14 7.99 -9.93
N LEU A 54 19.16 7.23 -9.51
CA LEU A 54 19.18 6.56 -8.20
C LEU A 54 19.11 7.57 -7.05
N LYS A 55 19.92 8.64 -7.10
CA LYS A 55 19.90 9.70 -6.07
C LYS A 55 18.54 10.40 -6.01
N THR A 56 17.93 10.68 -7.15
CA THR A 56 16.59 11.29 -7.20
C THR A 56 15.53 10.32 -6.65
N LEU A 57 15.58 9.04 -7.04
CA LEU A 57 14.65 8.02 -6.57
C LEU A 57 14.79 7.78 -5.06
N ALA A 58 16.01 7.80 -4.52
CA ALA A 58 16.28 7.68 -3.10
C ALA A 58 15.68 8.85 -2.31
N TYR A 59 15.83 10.09 -2.78
CA TYR A 59 15.12 11.24 -2.21
C TYR A 59 13.60 11.01 -2.18
N TYR A 60 13.02 10.51 -3.27
CA TYR A 60 11.59 10.22 -3.27
C TYR A 60 11.21 9.11 -2.29
N ALA A 61 12.03 8.06 -2.17
CA ALA A 61 11.81 6.95 -1.24
C ALA A 61 11.84 7.37 0.22
N SER A 62 12.66 8.36 0.58
CA SER A 62 12.69 8.93 1.94
C SER A 62 11.48 9.83 2.24
N GLU A 63 10.94 10.53 1.23
CA GLU A 63 9.98 11.61 1.45
C GLU A 63 8.52 11.26 1.07
N TYR A 64 8.31 10.28 0.19
CA TYR A 64 7.02 9.97 -0.42
C TYR A 64 6.56 8.54 -0.11
N SER A 65 5.29 8.25 -0.39
CA SER A 65 4.75 6.90 -0.17
C SER A 65 5.39 5.90 -1.12
N SER A 66 5.77 4.74 -0.61
CA SER A 66 6.32 3.61 -1.36
C SER A 66 5.58 3.29 -2.69
N PHE A 67 4.24 3.37 -2.70
CA PHE A 67 3.41 3.18 -3.90
C PHE A 67 3.72 4.21 -5.00
N TYR A 68 4.02 5.46 -4.62
CA TYR A 68 4.41 6.50 -5.55
C TYR A 68 5.78 6.21 -6.16
N ILE A 69 6.75 5.76 -5.35
CA ILE A 69 8.08 5.34 -5.83
C ILE A 69 7.96 4.14 -6.77
N GLN A 70 7.13 3.15 -6.43
CA GLN A 70 6.86 2.02 -7.32
C GLN A 70 6.24 2.47 -8.65
N SER A 71 5.35 3.46 -8.61
CA SER A 71 4.76 4.05 -9.82
C SER A 71 5.80 4.76 -10.69
N ILE A 72 6.73 5.52 -10.08
CA ILE A 72 7.87 6.14 -10.76
C ILE A 72 8.75 5.05 -11.40
N ASN A 73 9.25 4.10 -10.60
CA ASN A 73 10.18 3.06 -11.05
C ASN A 73 9.60 2.25 -12.21
N ASN A 74 8.33 1.83 -12.09
CA ASN A 74 7.65 1.08 -13.14
C ASN A 74 7.44 1.88 -14.43
N LEU A 75 7.16 3.19 -14.32
CA LEU A 75 7.01 4.06 -15.49
C LEU A 75 8.34 4.24 -16.22
N PHE A 76 9.41 4.55 -15.49
CA PHE A 76 10.75 4.69 -16.05
C PHE A 76 11.26 3.38 -16.65
N TYR A 77 11.05 2.24 -16.00
CA TYR A 77 11.38 0.91 -16.54
C TYR A 77 10.72 0.67 -17.91
N LYS A 78 9.43 1.02 -18.04
CA LYS A 78 8.69 0.89 -19.30
C LYS A 78 9.15 1.89 -20.35
N TRP A 79 9.45 3.12 -19.93
CA TRP A 79 9.85 4.19 -20.83
C TRP A 79 11.22 3.91 -21.47
N PHE A 80 12.24 3.65 -20.65
CA PHE A 80 13.59 3.30 -21.11
C PHE A 80 13.69 1.91 -21.75
N GLY A 81 12.67 1.06 -21.57
CA GLY A 81 12.55 -0.21 -22.31
C GLY A 81 11.89 -0.08 -23.67
N ALA A 82 11.15 1.01 -23.92
CA ALA A 82 10.43 1.23 -25.18
C ALA A 82 11.13 2.21 -26.12
N MET A 83 12.11 2.97 -25.63
CA MET A 83 12.74 4.07 -26.35
C MET A 83 14.22 4.14 -26.01
N THR A 84 15.04 4.46 -27.01
CA THR A 84 16.44 4.84 -26.83
C THR A 84 16.49 6.31 -26.41
N ILE A 85 16.98 6.58 -25.20
CA ILE A 85 16.98 7.90 -24.60
C ILE A 85 18.41 8.21 -24.13
N ASP A 86 19.08 9.14 -24.80
CA ASP A 86 20.41 9.61 -24.38
C ASP A 86 20.33 10.67 -23.28
N THR A 87 19.30 11.50 -23.31
CA THR A 87 18.97 12.54 -22.32
C THR A 87 17.47 12.73 -22.31
N ILE A 88 16.90 13.19 -21.19
CA ILE A 88 15.48 13.56 -21.14
C ILE A 88 15.34 15.00 -21.65
N ASP A 89 15.06 15.12 -22.95
CA ASP A 89 14.76 16.35 -23.67
C ASP A 89 13.26 16.44 -24.04
N ASP A 90 12.89 17.43 -24.85
CA ASP A 90 11.53 17.57 -25.37
C ASP A 90 11.11 16.43 -26.30
N LYS A 91 12.02 15.89 -27.11
CA LYS A 91 11.75 14.74 -27.99
C LYS A 91 11.38 13.49 -27.17
N ALA A 92 12.14 13.18 -26.13
CA ALA A 92 11.89 12.05 -25.25
C ALA A 92 10.52 12.17 -24.55
N ILE A 93 10.17 13.38 -24.09
CA ILE A 93 8.86 13.65 -23.47
C ILE A 93 7.72 13.51 -24.47
N TYR A 94 7.88 14.04 -25.68
CA TYR A 94 6.86 13.94 -26.73
C TYR A 94 6.61 12.48 -27.11
N GLN A 95 7.67 11.69 -27.33
CA GLN A 95 7.57 10.27 -27.61
C GLN A 95 6.87 9.51 -26.47
N LEU A 96 7.18 9.82 -25.20
CA LEU A 96 6.49 9.23 -24.06
C LEU A 96 4.99 9.54 -24.07
N ASN A 97 4.60 10.78 -24.38
CA ASN A 97 3.19 11.17 -24.46
C ASN A 97 2.46 10.35 -25.54
N VAL A 98 3.05 10.20 -26.72
CA VAL A 98 2.52 9.37 -27.81
C VAL A 98 2.37 7.92 -27.36
N TYR A 99 3.41 7.34 -26.75
CA TYR A 99 3.39 5.96 -26.25
C TYR A 99 2.32 5.72 -25.16
N LEU A 100 2.12 6.69 -24.27
CA LEU A 100 1.08 6.61 -23.24
C LEU A 100 -0.31 6.66 -23.86
N GLY A 101 -0.52 7.50 -24.87
CA GLY A 101 -1.83 7.79 -25.45
C GLY A 101 -2.74 8.54 -24.48
N SER A 102 -3.89 9.01 -24.98
CA SER A 102 -4.86 9.81 -24.20
C SER A 102 -5.32 9.12 -22.91
N ALA A 103 -5.51 7.80 -22.94
CA ALA A 103 -5.99 7.03 -21.80
C ALA A 103 -5.00 6.97 -20.61
N ARG A 104 -3.70 7.21 -20.84
CA ARG A 104 -2.65 7.06 -19.80
C ARG A 104 -1.76 8.29 -19.67
N ASN A 105 -1.99 9.36 -20.43
CA ASN A 105 -1.13 10.53 -20.40
C ASN A 105 -1.11 11.25 -19.03
N TYR A 106 -2.13 11.03 -18.16
CA TYR A 106 -2.11 11.49 -16.77
C TYR A 106 -0.84 11.07 -15.99
N LYS A 107 -0.16 10.00 -16.42
CA LYS A 107 1.11 9.55 -15.85
C LYS A 107 2.27 10.51 -16.12
N LEU A 108 2.16 11.41 -17.09
CA LEU A 108 3.12 12.48 -17.30
C LEU A 108 3.24 13.41 -16.09
N ASN A 109 2.21 13.50 -15.24
CA ASN A 109 2.32 14.23 -13.97
C ASN A 109 3.37 13.62 -13.04
N ILE A 110 3.53 12.30 -13.05
CA ILE A 110 4.58 11.59 -12.28
C ILE A 110 5.95 11.95 -12.83
N VAL A 111 6.12 11.91 -14.15
CA VAL A 111 7.37 12.27 -14.83
C VAL A 111 7.71 13.73 -14.55
N LYS A 112 6.75 14.64 -14.74
CA LYS A 112 6.92 16.07 -14.48
C LYS A 112 7.43 16.34 -13.07
N ALA A 113 6.78 15.78 -12.06
CA ALA A 113 7.22 15.95 -10.68
C ALA A 113 8.65 15.42 -10.49
N PHE A 114 8.92 14.19 -10.95
CA PHE A 114 10.20 13.51 -10.74
C PHE A 114 11.36 14.24 -11.43
N ILE A 115 11.26 14.55 -12.72
CA ILE A 115 12.34 15.19 -13.47
C ILE A 115 12.52 16.67 -13.07
N THR A 116 11.47 17.33 -12.58
CA THR A 116 11.60 18.66 -11.97
C THR A 116 12.50 18.60 -10.75
N LYS A 117 12.30 17.61 -9.86
CA LYS A 117 13.17 17.43 -8.69
C LYS A 117 14.58 17.02 -9.10
N TRP A 118 14.72 16.09 -10.04
CA TRP A 118 16.02 15.68 -10.60
C TRP A 118 16.82 16.92 -11.06
N LYS A 119 16.20 17.79 -11.84
CA LYS A 119 16.84 19.01 -12.33
C LYS A 119 17.15 20.01 -11.21
N LYS A 120 16.25 20.19 -10.24
CA LYS A 120 16.48 21.06 -9.07
C LYS A 120 17.65 20.59 -8.20
N LEU A 121 17.95 19.28 -8.19
CA LEU A 121 19.13 18.72 -7.52
C LEU A 121 20.42 18.91 -8.33
N ASN A 122 20.34 19.56 -9.49
CA ASN A 122 21.44 19.81 -10.42
C ASN A 122 22.18 18.53 -10.88
N TYR A 123 21.44 17.42 -11.01
CA TYR A 123 22.01 16.18 -11.53
C TYR A 123 21.88 16.10 -13.06
N PRO A 124 22.88 15.54 -13.77
CA PRO A 124 22.85 15.44 -15.23
C PRO A 124 21.75 14.48 -15.71
N GLY A 125 21.29 14.68 -16.95
CA GLY A 125 20.35 13.78 -17.64
C GLY A 125 18.96 14.34 -17.97
N VAL A 126 18.64 15.57 -17.54
CA VAL A 126 17.35 16.22 -17.84
C VAL A 126 17.58 17.64 -18.37
N GLU A 127 17.11 17.92 -19.58
CA GLU A 127 17.23 19.23 -20.21
C GLU A 127 16.10 20.19 -19.82
N ALA A 128 16.29 21.49 -20.08
CA ALA A 128 15.23 22.50 -19.90
C ALA A 128 14.05 22.31 -20.87
N THR A 129 14.35 21.81 -22.07
CA THR A 129 13.39 21.51 -23.15
C THR A 129 12.32 20.52 -22.69
N ALA A 130 12.68 19.49 -21.91
CA ALA A 130 11.74 18.50 -21.38
C ALA A 130 10.62 19.11 -20.52
N LEU A 131 10.97 20.00 -19.59
CA LEU A 131 9.99 20.67 -18.72
C LEU A 131 9.06 21.60 -19.52
N ARG A 132 9.61 22.35 -20.48
CA ARG A 132 8.81 23.19 -21.39
C ARG A 132 7.86 22.36 -22.24
N MET A 133 8.27 21.19 -22.71
CA MET A 133 7.39 20.28 -23.45
C MET A 133 6.23 19.77 -22.58
N LEU A 134 6.49 19.41 -21.31
CA LEU A 134 5.46 19.00 -20.36
C LEU A 134 4.43 20.10 -20.03
N GLU A 135 4.80 21.37 -20.18
CA GLU A 135 3.88 22.51 -20.03
C GLU A 135 2.98 22.70 -21.25
N LYS A 136 3.47 22.34 -22.45
CA LYS A 136 2.71 22.41 -23.71
C LYS A 136 1.72 21.26 -23.88
N ILE A 137 2.02 20.08 -23.33
CA ILE A 137 1.16 18.89 -23.46
C ILE A 137 -0.09 19.03 -22.59
N LYS A 138 -1.27 18.92 -23.21
CA LYS A 138 -2.55 18.80 -22.49
C LYS A 138 -2.65 17.43 -21.80
N ILE A 139 -2.44 17.39 -20.49
CA ILE A 139 -2.57 16.17 -19.69
C ILE A 139 -4.04 15.96 -19.33
N ILE A 140 -4.60 14.83 -19.74
CA ILE A 140 -5.99 14.46 -19.46
C ILE A 140 -6.03 13.79 -18.09
N PRO A 141 -6.89 14.22 -17.15
CA PRO A 141 -7.01 13.58 -15.85
C PRO A 141 -7.43 12.10 -15.98
N ASN A 142 -6.97 11.27 -15.05
CA ASN A 142 -7.44 9.88 -14.97
C ASN A 142 -8.94 9.85 -14.68
N GLN A 143 -9.72 9.05 -15.43
CA GLN A 143 -11.17 8.88 -15.28
C GLN A 143 -11.54 8.06 -14.03
N THR A 144 -11.06 8.52 -12.88
CA THR A 144 -11.25 7.83 -11.60
C THR A 144 -12.70 8.03 -11.14
N GLY A 145 -13.41 6.94 -10.85
CA GLY A 145 -14.77 7.00 -10.29
C GLY A 145 -15.90 6.92 -11.30
N GLU A 146 -15.64 6.77 -12.61
CA GLU A 146 -16.69 6.62 -13.62
C GLU A 146 -17.59 5.41 -13.35
N ALA A 147 -17.02 4.27 -12.95
CA ALA A 147 -17.79 3.08 -12.59
C ALA A 147 -18.75 3.32 -11.40
N VAL A 148 -18.36 4.17 -10.45
CA VAL A 148 -19.19 4.55 -9.31
C VAL A 148 -20.35 5.44 -9.77
N LYS A 149 -20.06 6.48 -10.58
CA LYS A 149 -21.08 7.38 -11.12
C LYS A 149 -22.14 6.64 -11.94
N ARG A 150 -21.71 5.65 -12.74
CA ARG A 150 -22.59 4.85 -13.61
C ARG A 150 -23.23 3.65 -12.90
N ARG A 151 -22.96 3.45 -11.60
CA ARG A 151 -23.42 2.27 -10.82
C ARG A 151 -23.15 0.94 -11.55
N ASP A 152 -21.96 0.82 -12.13
CA ASP A 152 -21.55 -0.36 -12.90
C ASP A 152 -21.74 -1.65 -12.05
N PRO A 153 -22.34 -2.72 -12.61
CA PRO A 153 -22.67 -3.91 -11.84
C PRO A 153 -21.48 -4.70 -11.30
N ASN A 154 -20.30 -4.53 -11.91
CA ASN A 154 -19.10 -5.26 -11.56
C ASN A 154 -18.07 -4.36 -10.85
N LYS A 155 -17.98 -3.08 -11.26
CA LYS A 155 -16.95 -2.14 -10.81
C LYS A 155 -17.49 -0.99 -9.94
N GLY A 156 -18.80 -0.78 -9.92
CA GLY A 156 -19.49 0.20 -9.09
C GLY A 156 -19.76 -0.31 -7.67
N PRO A 157 -20.47 0.46 -6.84
CA PRO A 157 -20.83 0.04 -5.50
C PRO A 157 -21.70 -1.23 -5.50
N LEU A 158 -21.66 -1.96 -4.39
CA LEU A 158 -22.60 -3.05 -4.11
C LEU A 158 -24.01 -2.48 -3.96
N THR A 159 -25.02 -3.22 -4.42
CA THR A 159 -26.41 -2.93 -4.03
C THR A 159 -26.63 -3.33 -2.57
N GLU A 160 -27.72 -2.86 -1.97
CA GLU A 160 -28.13 -3.30 -0.63
C GLU A 160 -28.36 -4.82 -0.59
N THR A 161 -28.95 -5.38 -1.65
CA THR A 161 -29.14 -6.83 -1.81
C THR A 161 -27.81 -7.59 -1.85
N GLU A 162 -26.85 -7.16 -2.67
CA GLU A 162 -25.51 -7.77 -2.75
C GLU A 162 -24.79 -7.66 -1.40
N LEU A 163 -24.87 -6.50 -0.74
CA LEU A 163 -24.21 -6.26 0.54
C LEU A 163 -24.78 -7.19 1.63
N ASN A 164 -26.10 -7.26 1.75
CA ASN A 164 -26.78 -8.13 2.71
C ASN A 164 -26.46 -9.61 2.42
N TYR A 165 -26.46 -10.01 1.15
CA TYR A 165 -26.12 -11.37 0.75
C TYR A 165 -24.66 -11.72 1.08
N ILE A 166 -23.71 -10.80 0.87
CA ILE A 166 -22.32 -10.95 1.28
C ILE A 166 -22.22 -11.09 2.80
N LEU A 167 -22.82 -10.18 3.57
CA LEU A 167 -22.73 -10.20 5.03
C LEU A 167 -23.30 -11.51 5.61
N ASN A 168 -24.44 -11.98 5.11
CA ASN A 168 -25.03 -13.25 5.50
C ASN A 168 -24.15 -14.44 5.13
N SER A 169 -23.58 -14.44 3.92
CA SER A 169 -22.68 -15.49 3.45
C SER A 169 -21.42 -15.55 4.30
N VAL A 170 -20.77 -14.42 4.56
CA VAL A 170 -19.56 -14.35 5.37
C VAL A 170 -19.84 -14.82 6.80
N ARG A 171 -20.96 -14.39 7.41
CA ARG A 171 -21.38 -14.87 8.73
C ARG A 171 -21.59 -16.39 8.75
N LYS A 172 -22.31 -16.94 7.78
CA LYS A 172 -22.54 -18.39 7.63
C LYS A 172 -21.22 -19.16 7.57
N PHE A 173 -20.30 -18.75 6.68
CA PHE A 173 -19.05 -19.47 6.48
C PHE A 173 -18.06 -19.28 7.63
N TYR A 174 -18.14 -18.17 8.35
CA TYR A 174 -17.41 -17.97 9.58
C TYR A 174 -17.87 -18.94 10.68
N LEU A 175 -19.19 -19.06 10.91
CA LEU A 175 -19.75 -20.02 11.88
C LEU A 175 -19.43 -21.48 11.51
N GLN A 176 -19.35 -21.78 10.22
CA GLN A 176 -18.91 -23.09 9.72
C GLN A 176 -17.39 -23.31 9.76
N LYS A 177 -16.61 -22.38 10.33
CA LYS A 177 -15.13 -22.41 10.38
C LYS A 177 -14.46 -22.53 9.00
N LYS A 178 -15.13 -22.11 7.92
CA LYS A 178 -14.61 -22.16 6.53
C LYS A 178 -13.81 -20.91 6.15
N ILE A 179 -13.93 -19.83 6.92
CA ILE A 179 -13.10 -18.63 6.84
C ILE A 179 -12.56 -18.27 8.21
N GLN A 180 -11.39 -17.65 8.23
CA GLN A 180 -10.74 -17.21 9.47
C GLN A 180 -11.37 -15.91 9.98
N ARG A 181 -11.32 -15.72 11.31
CA ARG A 181 -11.92 -14.56 11.99
C ARG A 181 -11.41 -13.22 11.47
N PHE A 182 -10.13 -13.13 11.12
CA PHE A 182 -9.57 -11.91 10.56
C PHE A 182 -10.29 -11.48 9.27
N LEU A 183 -10.66 -12.43 8.40
CA LEU A 183 -11.33 -12.12 7.14
C LEU A 183 -12.78 -11.69 7.39
N TYR A 184 -13.45 -12.34 8.34
CA TYR A 184 -14.78 -11.96 8.80
C TYR A 184 -14.78 -10.52 9.33
N CYS A 185 -13.91 -10.20 10.29
CA CYS A 185 -13.79 -8.86 10.86
C CYS A 185 -13.42 -7.80 9.82
N TYR A 186 -12.54 -8.13 8.88
CA TYR A 186 -12.15 -7.22 7.82
C TYR A 186 -13.33 -6.87 6.89
N ILE A 187 -14.15 -7.85 6.49
CA ILE A 187 -15.34 -7.60 5.66
C ILE A 187 -16.37 -6.78 6.42
N LEU A 188 -16.61 -7.07 7.71
CA LEU A 188 -17.50 -6.26 8.54
C LEU A 188 -17.02 -4.81 8.64
N LEU A 189 -15.73 -4.58 8.91
CA LEU A 189 -15.17 -3.23 8.97
C LEU A 189 -15.38 -2.48 7.66
N LEU A 190 -15.19 -3.13 6.50
CA LEU A 190 -15.43 -2.49 5.21
C LEU A 190 -16.90 -2.09 5.05
N ALA A 191 -17.81 -3.03 5.31
CA ALA A 191 -19.25 -2.82 5.15
C ALA A 191 -19.82 -1.75 6.08
N ILE A 192 -19.38 -1.73 7.33
CA ILE A 192 -19.95 -0.86 8.37
C ILE A 192 -19.33 0.54 8.32
N THR A 193 -18.01 0.62 8.10
CA THR A 193 -17.30 1.90 8.27
C THR A 193 -17.04 2.65 6.97
N GLY A 194 -17.08 1.97 5.81
CA GLY A 194 -16.73 2.55 4.50
C GLY A 194 -15.30 3.11 4.44
N ARG A 195 -14.42 2.74 5.37
CA ARG A 195 -13.05 3.28 5.48
C ARG A 195 -12.12 2.61 4.47
N ARG A 196 -11.05 3.32 4.10
CA ARG A 196 -10.10 2.78 3.11
C ARG A 196 -9.40 1.53 3.65
N PRO A 197 -9.14 0.53 2.80
CA PRO A 197 -8.45 -0.71 3.18
C PRO A 197 -7.21 -0.51 4.02
N LEU A 198 -6.31 0.39 3.57
CA LEU A 198 -5.05 0.65 4.25
C LEU A 198 -5.24 1.30 5.63
N GLN A 199 -6.34 2.01 5.88
CA GLN A 199 -6.65 2.55 7.22
C GLN A 199 -7.08 1.42 8.16
N LEU A 200 -7.93 0.50 7.67
CA LEU A 200 -8.43 -0.63 8.46
C LEU A 200 -7.32 -1.64 8.78
N ILE A 201 -6.48 -1.96 7.80
CA ILE A 201 -5.33 -2.86 7.99
C ILE A 201 -4.25 -2.27 8.90
N SER A 202 -4.24 -0.95 9.09
CA SER A 202 -3.29 -0.29 10.00
C SER A 202 -3.80 -0.22 11.44
N LEU A 203 -4.97 -0.77 11.76
CA LEU A 203 -5.54 -0.75 13.11
C LEU A 203 -4.72 -1.60 14.09
N LYS A 204 -4.67 -1.13 15.33
CA LYS A 204 -4.08 -1.81 16.48
C LYS A 204 -5.12 -2.04 17.55
N ALA A 205 -4.83 -2.94 18.50
CA ALA A 205 -5.72 -3.27 19.60
C ALA A 205 -6.19 -2.03 20.38
N LYS A 206 -5.28 -1.07 20.65
CA LYS A 206 -5.58 0.19 21.36
C LYS A 206 -6.58 1.09 20.63
N ASP A 207 -6.85 0.85 19.35
CA ASP A 207 -7.82 1.63 18.59
C ASP A 207 -9.25 1.19 18.87
N LEU A 208 -9.45 0.00 19.45
CA LEU A 208 -10.76 -0.49 19.84
C LEU A 208 -11.08 0.02 21.26
N ILE A 209 -12.08 0.88 21.38
CA ILE A 209 -12.36 1.63 22.61
C ILE A 209 -13.78 1.34 23.08
N LYS A 210 -13.94 1.03 24.36
CA LYS A 210 -15.23 0.98 25.05
C LYS A 210 -15.24 2.01 26.16
N ASN A 211 -16.27 2.84 26.20
CA ASN A 211 -16.51 3.77 27.30
C ASN A 211 -18.03 3.86 27.57
N GLU A 212 -18.44 4.74 28.49
CA GLU A 212 -19.84 4.93 28.87
C GLU A 212 -20.76 5.31 27.70
N LYS A 213 -20.21 5.95 26.65
CA LYS A 213 -20.95 6.40 25.46
C LYS A 213 -21.11 5.31 24.40
N GLY A 214 -20.52 4.13 24.60
CA GLY A 214 -20.63 2.99 23.70
C GLY A 214 -19.28 2.46 23.21
N TYR A 215 -19.30 1.94 21.98
CA TYR A 215 -18.17 1.25 21.36
C TYR A 215 -17.63 2.08 20.20
N PHE A 216 -16.31 2.25 20.14
CA PHE A 216 -15.66 3.13 19.20
C PHE A 216 -14.44 2.47 18.56
N LEU A 217 -14.12 2.93 17.36
CA LEU A 217 -12.91 2.60 16.64
C LEU A 217 -12.15 3.87 16.28
N ASN A 218 -10.92 4.00 16.74
CA ASN A 218 -10.05 5.11 16.41
C ASN A 218 -9.26 4.81 15.13
N VAL A 219 -9.76 5.25 13.98
CA VAL A 219 -9.23 4.82 12.67
C VAL A 219 -8.08 5.73 12.21
N PRO A 220 -6.88 5.19 11.92
CA PRO A 220 -5.76 6.00 11.45
C PRO A 220 -6.02 6.61 10.07
N LYS A 221 -5.58 7.86 9.87
CA LYS A 221 -5.60 8.55 8.57
C LYS A 221 -4.29 8.28 7.84
N VAL A 222 -4.39 8.04 6.52
CA VAL A 222 -3.22 7.69 5.68
C VAL A 222 -2.94 8.73 4.57
N LYS A 223 -3.88 9.63 4.28
CA LYS A 223 -3.64 10.75 3.35
C LYS A 223 -2.92 11.89 4.08
N GLN A 224 -2.16 12.71 3.34
CA GLN A 224 -1.46 13.97 3.75
C GLN A 224 0.06 13.90 4.04
N ARG A 225 0.80 12.93 3.48
CA ARG A 225 2.28 12.84 3.63
C ARG A 225 2.78 12.72 5.08
N LYS A 226 1.90 12.50 6.05
CA LYS A 226 2.25 12.30 7.46
C LYS A 226 2.86 10.92 7.70
N SER A 227 3.52 10.76 8.84
CA SER A 227 4.07 9.48 9.31
C SER A 227 2.96 8.47 9.58
N PHE A 228 3.36 7.20 9.69
CA PHE A 228 2.47 6.09 10.02
C PHE A 228 1.71 6.37 11.32
N ARG A 229 0.37 6.22 11.27
CA ARG A 229 -0.51 6.37 12.44
C ARG A 229 -0.33 7.69 13.21
N ASN A 230 -0.07 8.79 12.50
CA ASN A 230 0.12 10.10 13.12
C ASN A 230 -1.20 10.84 13.43
N GLU A 231 -2.28 10.49 12.74
CA GLU A 231 -3.60 11.12 12.92
C GLU A 231 -4.70 10.10 12.86
N PHE A 232 -5.80 10.38 13.54
CA PHE A 232 -6.93 9.46 13.66
C PHE A 232 -8.27 10.15 13.44
N ASN A 233 -9.29 9.33 13.22
CA ASN A 233 -10.69 9.72 13.27
C ASN A 233 -11.47 8.64 14.03
N MET A 234 -12.09 9.02 15.13
CA MET A 234 -12.91 8.13 15.93
C MET A 234 -14.28 7.96 15.29
N VAL A 235 -14.76 6.72 15.24
CA VAL A 235 -16.12 6.39 14.80
C VAL A 235 -16.79 5.50 15.82
N MET A 236 -18.08 5.72 16.07
CA MET A 236 -18.89 4.77 16.82
C MET A 236 -19.11 3.51 15.96
N ILE A 237 -19.11 2.35 16.60
CA ILE A 237 -19.35 1.05 15.98
C ILE A 237 -20.39 0.28 16.79
N GLU A 238 -21.05 -0.68 16.15
CA GLU A 238 -22.01 -1.55 16.79
C GLU A 238 -21.32 -2.56 17.71
N LYS A 239 -22.01 -2.95 18.79
CA LYS A 239 -21.50 -3.89 19.78
C LYS A 239 -21.00 -5.20 19.16
N PHE A 240 -21.71 -5.75 18.18
CA PHE A 240 -21.30 -7.04 17.57
C PHE A 240 -19.96 -6.94 16.83
N LEU A 241 -19.66 -5.80 16.19
CA LEU A 241 -18.39 -5.56 15.54
C LEU A 241 -17.29 -5.41 16.59
N TYR A 242 -17.56 -4.67 17.67
CA TYR A 242 -16.64 -4.55 18.80
C TYR A 242 -16.29 -5.91 19.41
N ASP A 243 -17.30 -6.74 19.67
CA ASP A 243 -17.12 -8.08 20.26
C ASP A 243 -16.29 -8.98 19.32
N SER A 244 -16.58 -8.94 18.01
CA SER A 244 -15.84 -9.72 17.00
C SER A 244 -14.37 -9.31 16.90
N LEU A 245 -14.10 -7.99 16.94
CA LEU A 245 -12.73 -7.46 16.95
C LEU A 245 -12.01 -7.79 18.25
N SER A 246 -12.68 -7.68 19.40
CA SER A 246 -12.11 -8.03 20.71
C SER A 246 -11.64 -9.48 20.72
N MET A 247 -12.47 -10.42 20.25
CA MET A 247 -12.10 -11.83 20.14
C MET A 247 -10.89 -12.04 19.22
N LEU A 248 -10.79 -11.30 18.11
CA LEU A 248 -9.61 -11.38 17.23
C LEU A 248 -8.35 -10.85 17.92
N ILE A 249 -8.46 -9.78 18.70
CA ILE A 249 -7.34 -9.24 19.46
C ILE A 249 -6.93 -10.21 20.59
N ASP A 250 -7.88 -10.91 21.21
CA ASP A 250 -7.58 -11.95 22.20
C ASP A 250 -6.86 -13.14 21.56
N GLU A 251 -7.32 -13.62 20.41
CA GLU A 251 -6.63 -14.65 19.62
C GLU A 251 -5.21 -14.22 19.24
N ASN A 252 -5.04 -12.95 18.84
CA ASN A 252 -3.72 -12.40 18.52
C ASN A 252 -2.80 -12.36 19.74
N GLN A 253 -3.32 -12.00 20.91
CA GLN A 253 -2.53 -11.98 22.14
C GLN A 253 -2.07 -13.40 22.51
N VAL A 254 -3.00 -14.36 22.55
CA VAL A 254 -2.67 -15.76 22.87
C VAL A 254 -1.59 -16.29 21.94
N PHE A 255 -1.71 -16.05 20.63
CA PHE A 255 -0.69 -16.47 19.66
C PHE A 255 0.70 -15.90 19.98
N VAL A 256 0.79 -14.62 20.35
CA VAL A 256 2.07 -13.97 20.67
C VAL A 256 2.63 -14.47 22.01
N GLU A 257 1.78 -14.62 23.02
CA GLU A 257 2.19 -15.13 24.33
C GLU A 257 2.70 -16.57 24.24
N ASP A 258 2.03 -17.43 23.46
CA ASP A 258 2.47 -18.80 23.19
C ASP A 258 3.81 -18.81 22.43
N LYS A 259 3.94 -17.97 21.39
CA LYS A 259 5.15 -17.89 20.55
C LYS A 259 6.40 -17.49 21.34
N PHE A 260 6.28 -16.55 22.28
CA PHE A 260 7.42 -16.05 23.05
C PHE A 260 7.48 -16.61 24.48
N SER A 261 6.49 -17.40 24.90
CA SER A 261 6.37 -17.92 26.27
C SER A 261 6.43 -16.82 27.35
N VAL A 262 5.92 -15.64 27.03
CA VAL A 262 5.93 -14.45 27.89
C VAL A 262 4.61 -13.70 27.74
N GLY A 263 4.04 -13.26 28.87
CA GLY A 263 2.84 -12.41 28.86
C GLY A 263 3.13 -11.01 28.29
N ILE A 264 2.26 -10.52 27.41
CA ILE A 264 2.47 -9.24 26.71
C ILE A 264 1.42 -8.17 27.06
N ASN A 265 0.81 -8.26 28.24
CA ASN A 265 -0.25 -7.36 28.68
C ASN A 265 0.09 -5.86 28.51
N ASN A 266 1.33 -5.47 28.80
CA ASN A 266 1.80 -4.08 28.65
C ASN A 266 1.90 -3.62 27.18
N TYR A 267 1.99 -4.56 26.23
CA TYR A 267 2.12 -4.30 24.80
C TYR A 267 0.89 -4.70 23.99
N ARG A 268 -0.14 -5.27 24.65
CA ARG A 268 -1.39 -5.70 24.02
C ARG A 268 -1.96 -4.63 23.10
N GLY A 269 -2.01 -3.38 23.57
CA GLY A 269 -2.52 -2.23 22.83
C GLY A 269 -1.78 -1.97 21.50
N GLU A 270 -0.51 -2.35 21.40
CA GLU A 270 0.31 -2.12 20.22
C GLU A 270 0.21 -3.21 19.15
N LEU A 271 -0.43 -4.35 19.46
CA LEU A 271 -0.63 -5.43 18.51
C LEU A 271 -1.48 -4.96 17.33
N PRO A 272 -1.09 -5.25 16.08
CA PRO A 272 -1.96 -5.10 14.93
C PRO A 272 -3.23 -5.95 15.11
N ILE A 273 -4.41 -5.42 14.76
CA ILE A 273 -5.63 -6.24 14.70
C ILE A 273 -5.48 -7.29 13.59
N PHE A 274 -4.88 -6.90 12.47
CA PHE A 274 -4.60 -7.79 11.35
C PHE A 274 -3.11 -8.08 11.29
N MET A 275 -2.68 -9.16 11.93
CA MET A 275 -1.26 -9.54 12.02
C MET A 275 -0.78 -10.32 10.79
N ASP A 276 0.49 -10.12 10.43
CA ASP A 276 1.25 -10.96 9.51
C ASP A 276 1.91 -12.08 10.32
N LEU A 277 1.17 -13.19 10.53
CA LEU A 277 1.59 -14.28 11.41
C LEU A 277 2.87 -14.99 10.93
N ASP A 278 3.09 -15.05 9.61
CA ASP A 278 4.30 -15.63 9.03
C ASP A 278 5.53 -14.84 9.49
N LYS A 279 5.47 -13.50 9.40
CA LYS A 279 6.56 -12.64 9.89
C LYS A 279 6.80 -12.75 11.39
N ILE A 280 5.74 -12.85 12.19
CA ILE A 280 5.90 -13.00 13.65
C ILE A 280 6.57 -14.35 13.97
N THR A 281 6.24 -15.39 13.20
CA THR A 281 6.82 -16.73 13.36
C THR A 281 8.32 -16.76 13.07
N GLU A 282 8.79 -15.93 12.13
CA GLU A 282 10.21 -15.75 11.79
C GLU A 282 11.03 -15.09 12.91
N ILE A 283 10.39 -14.32 13.80
CA ILE A 283 11.07 -13.66 14.92
C ILE A 283 11.44 -14.68 16.00
N LYS A 284 12.67 -14.56 16.50
CA LYS A 284 13.22 -15.49 17.51
C LYS A 284 13.14 -14.96 18.93
N ILE A 285 13.36 -13.66 19.11
CA ILE A 285 13.44 -13.03 20.44
C ILE A 285 12.38 -11.93 20.58
N ILE A 286 11.87 -11.75 21.81
CA ILE A 286 10.76 -10.84 22.08
C ILE A 286 11.17 -9.37 21.89
N GLU A 287 12.42 -9.01 22.14
CA GLU A 287 12.92 -7.65 22.00
C GLU A 287 12.83 -7.15 20.56
N GLU A 288 13.17 -8.01 19.59
CA GLU A 288 13.01 -7.72 18.16
C GLU A 288 11.53 -7.48 17.82
N PHE A 289 10.65 -8.37 18.31
CA PHE A 289 9.20 -8.21 18.13
C PHE A 289 8.69 -6.89 18.70
N LEU A 290 9.04 -6.57 19.94
CA LEU A 290 8.59 -5.34 20.60
C LEU A 290 9.10 -4.08 19.91
N SER A 291 10.34 -4.09 19.41
CA SER A 291 10.92 -2.95 18.69
C SER A 291 10.13 -2.61 17.41
N ASP A 292 9.70 -3.65 16.67
CA ASP A 292 9.03 -3.51 15.39
C ASP A 292 7.51 -3.32 15.52
N LEU A 293 6.92 -3.47 16.71
CA LEU A 293 5.50 -3.17 16.96
C LEU A 293 5.15 -1.71 16.65
N THR A 294 6.08 -0.77 16.80
CA THR A 294 5.84 0.65 16.50
C THR A 294 5.72 0.94 15.00
N THR A 295 6.05 -0.02 14.15
CA THR A 295 6.15 0.12 12.69
C THR A 295 4.99 -0.57 11.97
N ASP A 296 5.02 -0.59 10.64
CA ASP A 296 4.04 -1.34 9.85
C ASP A 296 4.39 -2.83 9.70
N PHE A 297 5.55 -3.28 10.20
CA PHE A 297 6.19 -4.53 9.81
C PHE A 297 5.32 -5.77 10.03
N PHE A 298 4.68 -5.88 11.20
CA PHE A 298 3.80 -7.00 11.57
C PHE A 298 2.34 -6.85 11.14
N HIS A 299 1.98 -5.77 10.45
CA HIS A 299 0.62 -5.63 9.94
C HIS A 299 0.47 -6.44 8.65
N MET A 300 -0.61 -7.21 8.51
CA MET A 300 -0.90 -7.98 7.30
C MET A 300 -0.87 -7.10 6.03
N LYS A 301 -0.35 -7.61 4.92
CA LYS A 301 -0.33 -6.86 3.65
C LYS A 301 -1.76 -6.63 3.12
N ASN A 302 -2.02 -5.46 2.55
CA ASN A 302 -3.30 -5.18 1.89
C ASN A 302 -3.52 -6.08 0.67
N SER A 303 -2.45 -6.48 -0.02
CA SER A 303 -2.55 -7.41 -1.15
C SER A 303 -3.05 -8.79 -0.73
N VAL A 304 -2.72 -9.28 0.48
CA VAL A 304 -3.24 -10.54 1.00
C VAL A 304 -4.75 -10.44 1.18
N MET A 305 -5.22 -9.41 1.88
CA MET A 305 -6.65 -9.17 2.10
C MET A 305 -7.42 -8.94 0.80
N SER A 306 -6.84 -8.19 -0.15
CA SER A 306 -7.43 -7.96 -1.46
C SER A 306 -7.58 -9.25 -2.26
N LYS A 307 -6.61 -10.17 -2.19
CA LYS A 307 -6.69 -11.50 -2.83
C LYS A 307 -7.78 -12.37 -2.19
N LEU A 308 -7.87 -12.36 -0.86
CA LEU A 308 -8.88 -13.12 -0.13
C LEU A 308 -10.29 -12.62 -0.47
N LEU A 309 -10.52 -11.30 -0.44
CA LEU A 309 -11.78 -10.68 -0.88
C LEU A 309 -12.14 -11.07 -2.31
N LYS A 310 -11.20 -10.94 -3.25
CA LYS A 310 -11.46 -11.23 -4.66
C LYS A 310 -11.84 -12.70 -4.91
N ARG A 311 -11.26 -13.63 -4.14
CA ARG A 311 -11.51 -15.07 -4.26
C ARG A 311 -12.74 -15.54 -3.50
N PHE A 312 -13.21 -14.77 -2.53
CA PHE A 312 -14.32 -15.17 -1.65
C PHE A 312 -15.59 -15.55 -2.44
N PRO A 313 -16.07 -14.75 -3.42
CA PRO A 313 -17.31 -15.05 -4.12
C PRO A 313 -17.26 -16.35 -4.93
N SER A 314 -16.19 -16.58 -5.69
CA SER A 314 -16.02 -17.82 -6.46
C SER A 314 -15.81 -19.04 -5.56
N LYS A 315 -15.14 -18.88 -4.41
CA LYS A 315 -14.88 -19.99 -3.48
C LYS A 315 -16.15 -20.51 -2.81
N PHE A 316 -17.14 -19.63 -2.62
CA PHE A 316 -18.33 -19.90 -1.81
C PHE A 316 -19.65 -19.74 -2.56
N ASP A 317 -19.59 -19.69 -3.90
CA ASP A 317 -20.73 -19.52 -4.81
C ASP A 317 -21.63 -18.31 -4.48
N VAL A 318 -21.00 -17.15 -4.22
CA VAL A 318 -21.70 -15.89 -3.94
C VAL A 318 -21.89 -15.12 -5.24
N ARG A 319 -23.12 -15.10 -5.75
CA ARG A 319 -23.52 -14.49 -7.03
C ARG A 319 -24.25 -13.16 -6.84
N SER A 320 -24.11 -12.27 -7.83
CA SER A 320 -24.83 -11.01 -7.93
C SER A 320 -26.22 -11.27 -8.51
N GLU A 321 -27.26 -10.70 -7.90
CA GLU A 321 -28.62 -10.69 -8.46
C GLU A 321 -28.70 -9.93 -9.79
N ARG A 322 -27.78 -8.99 -10.04
CA ARG A 322 -27.79 -8.15 -11.25
C ARG A 322 -27.24 -8.87 -12.47
N THR A 323 -26.30 -9.79 -12.29
CA THR A 323 -25.54 -10.41 -13.40
C THR A 323 -25.59 -11.92 -13.40
N ASN A 324 -26.15 -12.54 -12.35
CA ASN A 324 -26.11 -13.98 -12.08
C ASN A 324 -24.69 -14.59 -12.07
N SER A 325 -23.67 -13.74 -12.06
CA SER A 325 -22.25 -14.08 -12.06
C SER A 325 -21.69 -13.89 -10.65
N TYR A 326 -20.50 -14.45 -10.39
CA TYR A 326 -19.81 -14.19 -9.12
C TYR A 326 -19.60 -12.69 -8.90
N ILE A 327 -19.92 -12.20 -7.70
CA ILE A 327 -19.73 -10.80 -7.37
C ILE A 327 -18.24 -10.45 -7.54
N GLU A 328 -17.91 -9.42 -8.32
CA GLU A 328 -16.54 -8.91 -8.39
C GLU A 328 -16.17 -8.15 -7.11
N LEU A 329 -15.90 -8.87 -6.02
CA LEU A 329 -15.71 -8.26 -4.71
C LEU A 329 -14.32 -7.61 -4.57
N ASN A 330 -14.32 -6.33 -4.19
CA ASN A 330 -13.13 -5.64 -3.74
C ASN A 330 -13.51 -4.54 -2.75
N ALA A 331 -12.54 -4.11 -1.96
CA ALA A 331 -12.77 -3.22 -0.84
C ALA A 331 -13.19 -1.78 -1.20
N ARG A 332 -13.24 -1.41 -2.50
CA ARG A 332 -13.76 -0.11 -2.96
C ARG A 332 -15.24 -0.15 -3.33
N ARG A 333 -15.88 -1.32 -3.26
CA ARG A 333 -17.30 -1.52 -3.62
C ARG A 333 -18.24 -1.50 -2.41
N PHE A 334 -17.70 -1.70 -1.20
CA PHE A 334 -18.35 -1.31 0.05
C PHE A 334 -18.28 0.21 0.16
#